data_AF-A0A382XEG1-F1
#
_entry.id   AF-A0A382XEG1-F1
#
_cell.length_a   1.000
_cell.length_b   1.000
_cell.length_c   1.000
_cell.angle_alpha   90.00
_cell.angle_beta   90.00
_cell.angle_gamma   90.00
#
_symmetry.space_group_name_H-M   'P 1'
#
loop_
_entity.id
_entity.type
_entity.pdbx_description
1 polymer ?
#
loop_
_entity_poly.entity_id
_entity_poly.type
_entity_poly.pdbx_seq_one_letter_code
_entity_poly.pdbx_strand_id
1 'polypeptide(L)'
;MPEKIKKTTNLRKLVFLAQKNAYFFQDLDSRAYGRIKKGKHHELYPLRSSNFEDWLSAINYKEFDEVASSKLKLDAMEHLEGETKFSGKTHEVGLRVIGNEEFIELDLGDKDWKSVYITKDGFKVRKHKNFFYRNNSMKALPVPCRDKLDDDWVESIFNISGNN
;
A
#
# COMPACT_ATOMS: atom_id res chain seq x y z
N MET A 1 -1.60 -37.26 -29.68
CA MET A 1 -2.38 -36.01 -29.75
C MET A 1 -1.40 -34.87 -29.54
N PRO A 2 -1.28 -33.87 -30.44
CA PRO A 2 -0.37 -32.77 -30.17
C PRO A 2 -0.95 -31.89 -29.06
N GLU A 3 -0.15 -31.60 -28.04
CA GLU A 3 -0.46 -30.63 -27.00
C GLU A 3 -0.71 -29.27 -27.66
N LYS A 4 -1.95 -28.79 -27.63
CA LYS A 4 -2.26 -27.40 -27.98
C LYS A 4 -1.57 -26.50 -26.96
N ILE A 5 -0.43 -25.93 -27.31
CA ILE A 5 0.18 -24.81 -26.59
C ILE A 5 -0.88 -23.69 -26.54
N LYS A 6 -1.57 -23.56 -25.41
CA LYS A 6 -2.67 -22.62 -25.24
C LYS A 6 -2.08 -21.21 -25.28
N LYS A 7 -2.24 -20.50 -26.41
CA LYS A 7 -1.77 -19.11 -26.58
C LYS A 7 -2.20 -18.27 -25.37
N THR A 8 -1.24 -17.79 -24.58
CA THR A 8 -1.52 -16.97 -23.39
C THR A 8 -2.20 -15.68 -23.83
N THR A 9 -3.39 -15.42 -23.29
CA THR A 9 -4.16 -14.19 -23.56
C THR A 9 -3.44 -12.98 -22.98
N ASN A 10 -3.64 -11.79 -23.55
CA ASN A 10 -3.07 -10.55 -23.01
C ASN A 10 -3.47 -10.32 -21.54
N LEU A 11 -4.69 -10.73 -21.17
CA LEU A 11 -5.14 -10.73 -19.76
C LEU A 11 -4.21 -11.56 -18.87
N ARG A 12 -3.95 -12.82 -19.25
CA ARG A 12 -3.07 -13.70 -18.48
C ARG A 12 -1.64 -13.18 -18.41
N LYS A 13 -1.14 -12.54 -19.47
CA LYS A 13 0.18 -11.89 -19.45
C LYS A 13 0.24 -10.77 -18.42
N LEU A 14 -0.74 -9.87 -18.41
CA LEU A 14 -0.78 -8.74 -17.49
C LEU A 14 -0.97 -9.19 -16.03
N VAL A 15 -1.87 -10.15 -15.78
CA VAL A 15 -2.08 -10.74 -14.45
C VAL A 15 -0.79 -11.39 -13.94
N PHE A 16 -0.13 -12.20 -14.77
CA PHE A 16 1.12 -12.85 -14.42
C PHE A 16 2.26 -11.86 -14.16
N LEU A 17 2.33 -10.79 -14.96
CA LEU A 17 3.28 -9.70 -14.75
C LEU A 17 3.03 -9.02 -13.39
N ALA A 18 1.78 -8.77 -13.04
CA ALA A 18 1.41 -8.21 -11.74
C ALA A 18 1.80 -9.15 -10.58
N GLN A 19 1.49 -10.44 -10.67
CA GLN A 19 1.86 -11.49 -9.68
C GLN A 19 3.38 -11.61 -9.48
N LYS A 20 4.17 -11.40 -10.52
CA LYS A 20 5.63 -11.37 -10.41
C LYS A 20 6.17 -10.15 -9.66
N ASN A 21 5.44 -9.03 -9.65
CA ASN A 21 5.94 -7.73 -9.19
C ASN A 21 5.24 -7.21 -7.92
N ALA A 22 4.22 -7.91 -7.42
CA ALA A 22 3.49 -7.52 -6.21
C ALA A 22 3.08 -8.74 -5.38
N TYR A 23 2.96 -8.52 -4.08
CA TYR A 23 2.34 -9.49 -3.16
C TYR A 23 0.88 -9.12 -2.94
N PHE A 24 -0.03 -10.07 -3.16
CA PHE A 24 -1.47 -9.85 -3.06
C PHE A 24 -2.05 -10.48 -1.79
N PHE A 25 -2.94 -9.74 -1.13
CA PHE A 25 -3.60 -10.18 0.09
C PHE A 25 -4.88 -9.37 0.33
N GLN A 26 -5.72 -9.80 1.27
CA GLN A 26 -6.91 -9.05 1.68
C GLN A 26 -6.80 -8.57 3.13
N ASP A 27 -7.51 -7.50 3.47
CA ASP A 27 -7.66 -7.07 4.86
C ASP A 27 -8.80 -7.79 5.59
N LEU A 28 -9.00 -7.43 6.86
CA LEU A 28 -10.07 -7.98 7.71
C LEU A 28 -11.48 -7.64 7.18
N ASP A 29 -11.61 -6.58 6.37
CA ASP A 29 -12.86 -6.14 5.74
C ASP A 29 -13.02 -6.72 4.32
N SER A 30 -12.22 -7.71 3.94
CA SER A 30 -12.21 -8.33 2.60
C SER A 30 -11.88 -7.36 1.45
N ARG A 31 -11.20 -6.24 1.73
CA ARG A 31 -10.61 -5.39 0.68
C ARG A 31 -9.29 -6.00 0.23
N ALA A 32 -9.15 -6.18 -1.08
CA ALA A 32 -7.94 -6.74 -1.68
C ALA A 32 -6.89 -5.65 -1.97
N TYR A 33 -5.63 -5.93 -1.67
CA TYR A 33 -4.49 -5.05 -1.84
C TYR A 33 -3.37 -5.70 -2.64
N GLY A 34 -2.67 -4.88 -3.43
CA GLY A 34 -1.34 -5.19 -3.95
C GLY A 34 -0.26 -4.47 -3.14
N ARG A 35 0.66 -5.23 -2.55
CA ARG A 35 1.88 -4.71 -1.92
C ARG A 35 3.00 -4.64 -2.95
N ILE A 36 3.37 -3.41 -3.31
CA ILE A 36 4.26 -3.11 -4.41
C ILE A 36 5.55 -2.51 -3.86
N LYS A 37 6.71 -3.02 -4.29
CA LYS A 37 8.00 -2.44 -3.93
C LYS A 37 8.25 -1.16 -4.74
N LYS A 38 8.47 -0.03 -4.07
CA LYS A 38 8.85 1.26 -4.68
C LYS A 38 10.19 1.68 -4.08
N GLY A 39 11.26 1.57 -4.87
CA GLY A 39 12.61 1.87 -4.39
C GLY A 39 13.01 1.05 -3.16
N LYS A 40 13.06 1.70 -1.99
CA LYS A 40 13.51 1.11 -0.71
C LYS A 40 12.36 0.76 0.25
N HIS A 41 11.10 1.04 -0.12
CA HIS A 41 9.91 0.77 0.69
C HIS A 41 8.86 -0.03 -0.09
N HIS A 42 7.75 -0.34 0.56
CA HIS A 42 6.59 -0.96 -0.06
C HIS A 42 5.38 -0.07 0.11
N GLU A 43 4.56 0.01 -0.92
CA GLU A 43 3.27 0.71 -0.89
C GLU A 43 2.15 -0.30 -1.06
N LEU A 44 1.00 -0.01 -0.44
CA LEU A 44 -0.21 -0.81 -0.59
C LEU A 44 -1.19 -0.05 -1.46
N TYR A 45 -1.66 -0.67 -2.54
CA TYR A 45 -2.74 -0.12 -3.35
C TYR A 45 -3.95 -1.05 -3.29
N PRO A 46 -5.15 -0.55 -2.95
CA PRO A 46 -6.37 -1.32 -3.15
C PRO A 46 -6.48 -1.74 -4.62
N LEU A 47 -6.86 -2.99 -4.89
CA LEU A 47 -6.92 -3.51 -6.27
C LEU A 47 -7.97 -2.80 -7.13
N ARG A 48 -8.96 -2.16 -6.52
CA ARG A 48 -9.96 -1.30 -7.16
C ARG A 48 -9.66 0.18 -6.97
N SER A 49 -8.41 0.59 -7.20
CA SER A 49 -7.99 2.00 -7.12
C SER A 49 -7.29 2.47 -8.39
N SER A 50 -7.34 3.78 -8.66
CA SER A 50 -6.60 4.41 -9.76
C SER A 50 -5.09 4.19 -9.63
N ASN A 51 -4.54 4.26 -8.41
CA ASN A 51 -3.12 4.03 -8.16
C ASN A 51 -2.67 2.62 -8.59
N PHE A 52 -3.52 1.61 -8.39
CA PHE A 52 -3.25 0.25 -8.85
C PHE A 52 -3.37 0.12 -10.38
N GLU A 53 -4.36 0.77 -10.99
CA GLU A 53 -4.52 0.81 -12.45
C GLU A 53 -3.34 1.51 -13.14
N ASP A 54 -2.86 2.63 -12.59
CA ASP A 54 -1.69 3.36 -13.07
C ASP A 54 -0.43 2.51 -12.92
N TRP A 55 -0.30 1.79 -11.81
CA TRP A 55 0.80 0.84 -11.63
C TRP A 55 0.76 -0.30 -12.66
N LEU A 56 -0.40 -0.89 -12.94
CA LEU A 56 -0.56 -1.90 -14.00
C LEU A 56 -0.14 -1.34 -15.36
N SER A 57 -0.54 -0.10 -15.66
CA SER A 57 -0.15 0.60 -16.90
C SER A 57 1.38 0.75 -16.97
N ALA A 58 2.02 1.18 -15.88
CA ALA A 58 3.45 1.41 -15.82
C ALA A 58 4.27 0.12 -15.97
N ILE A 59 3.88 -0.98 -15.31
CA ILE A 59 4.60 -2.25 -15.44
C ILE A 59 4.40 -2.86 -16.83
N ASN A 60 3.22 -2.73 -17.44
CA ASN A 60 2.96 -3.23 -18.78
C ASN A 60 3.80 -2.49 -19.82
N TYR A 61 3.82 -1.16 -19.74
CA TYR A 61 4.63 -0.33 -20.62
C TYR A 61 6.13 -0.67 -20.47
N LYS A 62 6.61 -0.82 -19.23
CA LYS A 62 8.00 -1.18 -18.98
C LYS A 62 8.39 -2.55 -19.54
N GLU A 63 7.52 -3.54 -19.48
CA GLU A 63 7.81 -4.92 -19.91
C GLU A 63 7.65 -5.11 -21.41
N PHE A 64 6.64 -4.48 -22.02
CA PHE A 64 6.22 -4.77 -23.39
C PHE A 64 6.34 -3.59 -24.35
N ASP A 65 6.66 -2.38 -23.88
CA ASP A 65 6.60 -1.13 -24.65
C ASP A 65 5.21 -0.88 -25.27
N GLU A 66 4.16 -1.34 -24.58
CA GLU A 66 2.76 -1.26 -25.01
C GLU A 66 1.88 -0.61 -23.94
N VAL A 67 0.85 0.12 -24.39
CA VAL A 67 -0.20 0.64 -23.52
C VAL A 67 -1.36 -0.36 -23.49
N ALA A 68 -1.61 -0.94 -22.31
CA ALA A 68 -2.78 -1.79 -22.10
C ALA A 68 -4.07 -0.96 -22.17
N SER A 69 -5.08 -1.48 -22.88
CA SER A 69 -6.39 -0.82 -22.96
C SER A 69 -7.07 -0.76 -21.58
N SER A 70 -7.95 0.23 -21.36
CA SER A 70 -8.70 0.35 -20.11
C SER A 70 -9.50 -0.91 -19.76
N LYS A 71 -10.08 -1.57 -20.78
CA LYS A 71 -10.76 -2.86 -20.60
C LYS A 71 -9.81 -3.95 -20.12
N LEU A 72 -8.63 -4.07 -20.72
CA LEU A 72 -7.65 -5.09 -20.33
C LEU A 72 -7.17 -4.88 -18.88
N LYS A 73 -6.94 -3.63 -18.48
CA LYS A 73 -6.57 -3.28 -17.11
C LYS A 73 -7.68 -3.61 -16.11
N LEU A 74 -8.92 -3.22 -16.41
CA LEU A 74 -10.07 -3.56 -15.58
C LEU A 74 -10.20 -5.08 -15.43
N ASP A 75 -10.21 -5.83 -16.54
CA ASP A 75 -10.32 -7.29 -16.54
C ASP A 75 -9.19 -7.94 -15.68
N ALA A 76 -7.97 -7.38 -15.72
CA ALA A 76 -6.85 -7.84 -14.89
C ALA A 76 -7.05 -7.52 -13.40
N MET A 77 -7.55 -6.33 -13.07
CA MET A 77 -7.88 -5.95 -11.69
C MET A 77 -8.95 -6.87 -11.10
N GLU A 78 -10.01 -7.20 -11.87
CA GLU A 78 -11.08 -8.10 -11.39
C GLU A 78 -10.55 -9.52 -11.19
N HIS A 79 -9.70 -9.99 -12.10
CA HIS A 79 -9.08 -11.31 -11.99
C HIS A 79 -8.22 -11.42 -10.73
N LEU A 80 -7.32 -10.44 -10.52
CA LEU A 80 -6.45 -10.40 -9.35
C LEU A 80 -7.26 -10.28 -8.06
N GLU A 81 -8.31 -9.46 -8.05
CA GLU A 81 -9.20 -9.34 -6.90
C GLU A 81 -9.93 -10.65 -6.58
N GLY A 82 -10.50 -11.31 -7.58
CA GLY A 82 -11.19 -12.59 -7.40
C GLY A 82 -10.23 -13.66 -6.85
N GLU A 83 -9.03 -13.77 -7.41
CA GLU A 83 -8.00 -14.70 -6.93
C GLU A 83 -7.55 -14.39 -5.49
N THR A 84 -7.33 -13.10 -5.19
CA THR A 84 -6.91 -12.62 -3.88
C THR A 84 -7.97 -12.87 -2.81
N LYS A 85 -9.25 -12.64 -3.12
CA LYS A 85 -10.35 -12.90 -2.19
C LYS A 85 -10.57 -14.40 -1.98
N PHE A 86 -10.33 -15.21 -3.01
CA PHE A 86 -10.52 -16.66 -2.93
C PHE A 86 -9.41 -17.40 -2.19
N SER A 87 -8.14 -17.01 -2.41
CA SER A 87 -6.98 -17.77 -1.91
C SER A 87 -5.89 -16.93 -1.24
N GLY A 88 -6.04 -15.61 -1.24
CA GLY A 88 -5.08 -14.70 -0.62
C GLY A 88 -5.07 -14.80 0.90
N LYS A 89 -3.92 -14.51 1.49
CA LYS A 89 -3.79 -14.39 2.96
C LYS A 89 -4.57 -13.16 3.44
N THR A 90 -4.97 -13.18 4.69
CA THR A 90 -5.54 -12.01 5.38
C THR A 90 -4.45 -11.34 6.23
N HIS A 91 -4.29 -10.02 6.10
CA HIS A 91 -3.42 -9.22 6.97
C HIS A 91 -4.18 -8.00 7.48
N GLU A 92 -3.88 -7.55 8.69
CA GLU A 92 -4.39 -6.26 9.18
C GLU A 92 -3.77 -5.11 8.38
N VAL A 93 -4.60 -4.16 7.93
CA VAL A 93 -4.17 -2.97 7.21
C VAL A 93 -4.63 -1.73 7.96
N GLY A 94 -3.67 -0.88 8.34
CA GLY A 94 -3.94 0.40 8.96
C GLY A 94 -3.86 1.54 7.96
N LEU A 95 -4.63 2.60 8.21
CA LEU A 95 -4.44 3.87 7.52
C LEU A 95 -3.29 4.64 8.15
N ARG A 96 -3.46 4.98 9.44
CA ARG A 96 -2.47 5.79 10.17
C ARG A 96 -1.90 5.08 11.39
N VAL A 97 -2.68 4.20 12.02
CA VAL A 97 -2.32 3.51 13.25
C VAL A 97 -2.65 2.04 13.12
N ILE A 98 -1.78 1.17 13.64
CA ILE A 98 -2.01 -0.25 13.92
C ILE A 98 -1.45 -0.53 15.30
N GLY A 99 -2.12 -1.34 16.11
CA GLY A 99 -1.62 -1.64 17.44
C GLY A 99 -2.54 -2.54 18.26
N ASN A 100 -2.06 -2.86 19.44
CA ASN A 100 -2.76 -3.61 20.47
C ASN A 100 -2.27 -3.11 21.85
N GLU A 101 -2.51 -3.88 22.90
CA GLU A 101 -2.11 -3.53 24.27
C GLU A 101 -0.58 -3.44 24.47
N GLU A 102 0.21 -4.10 23.62
CA GLU A 102 1.67 -4.16 23.75
C GLU A 102 2.37 -3.08 22.92
N PHE A 103 1.78 -2.66 21.80
CA PHE A 103 2.39 -1.69 20.91
C PHE A 103 1.39 -0.83 20.14
N ILE A 104 1.86 0.36 19.74
CA ILE A 104 1.21 1.20 18.74
C ILE A 104 2.24 1.52 17.66
N GLU A 105 1.91 1.25 16.41
CA GLU A 105 2.65 1.71 15.24
C GLU A 105 1.86 2.83 14.55
N LEU A 106 2.43 4.04 14.55
CA LEU A 106 1.88 5.22 13.88
C LEU A 106 2.68 5.50 12.61
N ASP A 107 2.06 5.46 11.44
CA ASP A 107 2.67 5.88 10.19
C ASP A 107 2.93 7.40 10.21
N LEU A 108 4.15 7.83 9.88
CA LEU A 108 4.50 9.25 9.83
C LEU A 108 4.05 9.93 8.54
N GLY A 109 3.66 9.20 7.50
CA GLY A 109 3.30 9.79 6.21
C GLY A 109 4.47 10.47 5.49
N ASP A 110 5.70 10.31 6.00
CA ASP A 110 6.88 10.92 5.43
C ASP A 110 7.33 10.21 4.14
N LYS A 111 8.14 10.90 3.33
CA LYS A 111 8.66 10.36 2.07
C LYS A 111 9.53 9.11 2.25
N ASP A 112 10.10 8.90 3.44
CA ASP A 112 10.99 7.78 3.74
C ASP A 112 10.24 6.52 4.24
N TRP A 113 8.90 6.58 4.33
CA TRP A 113 8.06 5.46 4.78
C TRP A 113 8.44 4.95 6.18
N LYS A 114 8.58 5.90 7.12
CA LYS A 114 8.83 5.63 8.52
C LYS A 114 7.53 5.59 9.33
N SER A 115 7.61 4.89 10.45
CA SER A 115 6.62 4.86 11.51
C SER A 115 7.27 5.17 12.85
N VAL A 116 6.46 5.65 13.79
CA VAL A 116 6.77 5.66 15.21
C VAL A 116 6.24 4.36 15.77
N TYR A 117 7.12 3.54 16.36
CA TYR A 117 6.71 2.36 17.10
C TYR A 117 6.84 2.61 18.59
N ILE A 118 5.71 2.54 19.27
CA ILE A 118 5.51 2.90 20.67
C ILE A 118 5.25 1.61 21.45
N THR A 119 5.91 1.48 22.59
CA THR A 119 5.76 0.39 23.56
C THR A 119 5.79 0.99 24.96
N LYS A 120 5.57 0.19 26.01
CA LYS A 120 5.73 0.63 27.40
C LYS A 120 7.12 1.21 27.72
N ASP A 121 8.15 0.80 26.98
CA ASP A 121 9.54 1.26 27.18
C ASP A 121 9.86 2.55 26.38
N GLY A 122 8.84 3.17 25.77
CA GLY A 122 8.94 4.37 24.94
C GLY A 122 8.80 4.09 23.45
N PHE A 123 9.22 5.05 22.62
CA PHE A 123 9.07 4.98 21.17
C PHE A 123 10.41 4.97 20.41
N LYS A 124 10.36 4.45 19.18
CA LYS A 124 11.44 4.49 18.18
C LYS A 124 10.87 4.80 16.80
N VAL A 125 11.53 5.71 16.08
CA VAL A 125 11.24 5.96 14.65
C VAL A 125 11.98 4.91 13.82
N ARG A 126 11.26 4.20 12.94
CA ARG A 126 11.82 3.09 12.15
C ARG A 126 11.03 2.85 10.87
N LYS A 127 11.45 1.89 10.05
CA LYS A 127 10.64 1.40 8.93
C LYS A 127 9.40 0.65 9.43
N HIS A 128 8.33 0.70 8.65
CA HIS A 128 7.08 -0.02 8.93
C HIS A 128 7.34 -1.50 9.22
N LYS A 129 6.76 -2.02 10.30
CA LYS A 129 6.64 -3.46 10.54
C LYS A 129 5.32 -4.02 10.05
N ASN A 130 4.27 -3.23 10.12
CA ASN A 130 2.93 -3.62 9.68
C ASN A 130 2.54 -3.00 8.31
N PHE A 131 1.35 -3.35 7.83
CA PHE A 131 0.85 -2.98 6.50
C PHE A 131 0.06 -1.66 6.56
N PHE A 132 0.62 -0.58 6.02
CA PHE A 132 -0.05 0.73 5.96
C PHE A 132 -0.50 1.11 4.55
N TYR A 133 -1.76 1.50 4.43
CA TYR A 133 -2.31 2.12 3.23
C TYR A 133 -2.33 3.65 3.39
N ARG A 134 -1.64 4.35 2.48
CA ARG A 134 -1.68 5.81 2.41
C ARG A 134 -2.59 6.25 1.28
N ASN A 135 -3.61 7.04 1.60
CA ASN A 135 -4.36 7.77 0.58
C ASN A 135 -3.58 9.01 0.11
N ASN A 136 -3.96 9.57 -1.04
CA ASN A 136 -3.25 10.71 -1.64
C ASN A 136 -3.33 12.00 -0.80
N SER A 137 -4.27 12.09 0.14
CA SER A 137 -4.47 13.26 1.01
C SER A 137 -3.64 13.19 2.30
N MET A 138 -2.94 12.08 2.54
CA MET A 138 -2.19 11.86 3.77
C MET A 138 -0.98 12.78 3.85
N LYS A 139 -0.96 13.65 4.86
CA LYS A 139 0.17 14.54 5.13
C LYS A 139 1.19 13.90 6.07
N ALA A 140 2.44 14.35 5.95
CA ALA A 140 3.47 13.98 6.90
C ALA A 140 3.11 14.54 8.30
N LEU A 141 3.30 13.73 9.34
CA LEU A 141 3.28 14.17 10.72
C LEU A 141 4.69 14.60 11.15
N PRO A 142 4.80 15.50 12.13
CA PRO A 142 6.09 15.77 12.76
C PRO A 142 6.70 14.51 13.34
N VAL A 143 8.03 14.45 13.29
CA VAL A 143 8.79 13.36 13.91
C VAL A 143 8.89 13.65 15.40
N PRO A 144 8.46 12.73 16.29
CA PRO A 144 8.50 12.97 17.72
C PRO A 144 9.95 13.14 18.20
N CYS A 145 10.17 14.17 19.03
CA CYS A 145 11.44 14.47 19.69
C CYS A 145 11.26 14.32 21.20
N ARG A 146 12.19 13.66 21.89
CA ARG A 146 12.12 13.52 23.36
C ARG A 146 12.48 14.80 24.09
N ASP A 147 13.29 15.65 23.47
CA ASP A 147 13.91 16.82 24.11
C ASP A 147 13.16 18.13 23.81
N LYS A 148 12.08 18.07 23.03
CA LYS A 148 11.27 19.23 22.65
C LYS A 148 9.79 18.88 22.70
N LEU A 149 9.13 19.28 23.78
CA LEU A 149 7.71 19.58 23.76
C LEU A 149 7.64 21.07 23.42
N ASP A 150 7.42 21.43 22.15
CA ASP A 150 7.20 22.84 21.81
C ASP A 150 5.95 23.33 22.54
N ASP A 151 5.99 24.52 23.12
CA ASP A 151 4.84 25.13 23.81
C ASP A 151 3.60 25.25 22.89
N ASP A 152 3.84 25.31 21.56
CA ASP A 152 2.82 25.30 20.49
C ASP A 152 2.66 23.92 19.80
N TRP A 153 2.85 22.83 20.56
CA TRP A 153 2.72 21.46 20.03
C TRP A 153 1.37 21.19 19.35
N VAL A 154 0.30 21.88 19.76
CA VAL A 154 -1.04 21.68 19.18
C VAL A 154 -1.09 22.14 17.72
N GLU A 155 -0.63 23.35 17.41
CA GLU A 155 -0.64 23.86 16.04
C GLU A 155 0.35 23.10 15.16
N SER A 156 1.56 22.82 15.68
CA SER A 156 2.62 22.16 14.92
C SER A 156 2.35 20.67 14.65
N ILE A 157 1.69 19.96 15.57
CA ILE A 157 1.44 18.51 15.45
C ILE A 157 0.09 18.21 14.80
N PHE A 158 -0.97 18.95 15.12
CA PHE A 158 -2.30 18.66 14.62
C PHE A 158 -2.68 19.48 13.38
N ASN A 159 -1.87 20.46 12.99
CA ASN A 159 -2.17 21.35 11.87
C ASN A 159 -3.58 21.98 12.02
N ILE A 160 -3.94 22.28 13.26
CA ILE A 160 -5.17 22.99 13.64
C ILE A 160 -4.75 24.44 13.83
N SER A 161 -5.24 25.33 12.97
CA SER A 161 -5.16 26.78 13.18
C SER A 161 -6.57 27.27 13.53
N GLY A 162 -6.75 27.84 14.72
CA GLY A 162 -7.99 28.51 15.10
C GLY A 162 -8.00 29.93 14.54
N ASN A 163 -9.04 30.30 13.78
CA ASN A 163 -9.39 31.72 13.64
C ASN A 163 -10.21 32.09 14.87
N ASN A 164 -9.65 32.89 15.78
CA ASN A 164 -10.43 33.63 16.76
C ASN A 164 -11.23 34.73 16.06
#